data_AF-A0A7V6YRE8-F1
#
_entry.id   AF-A0A7V6YRE8-F1
#
_cell.length_a   1.000
_cell.length_b   1.000
_cell.length_c   1.000
_cell.angle_alpha   90.00
_cell.angle_beta   90.00
_cell.angle_gamma   90.00
#
_symmetry.space_group_name_H-M   'P 1'
#
loop_
_entity.id
_entity.type
_entity.pdbx_description
1 polymer ?
#
loop_
_entity_poly.entity_id
_entity_poly.type
_entity_poly.pdbx_seq_one_letter_code
_entity_poly.pdbx_strand_id
1 'polypeptide(L)' 'MSKQAILEMKNYVVESYAMLFNCNLGEAEKIVGNSSFIKTLNENPEYVMHYDDEYWARRINNEVNGYVH' A
#
# COMPACT_ATOMS: atom_id res chain seq x y z
N MET A 1 12.37 -8.59 10.75
CA MET A 1 10.98 -8.94 10.36
C MET A 1 10.97 -10.18 9.48
N SER A 2 9.90 -10.99 9.49
CA SER A 2 9.80 -12.17 8.62
C SER A 2 9.32 -11.78 7.22
N LYS A 3 9.70 -12.57 6.20
CA LYS A 3 9.17 -12.40 4.83
C LYS A 3 7.65 -12.56 4.77
N GLN A 4 7.10 -13.38 5.68
CA GLN A 4 5.66 -13.60 5.80
C GLN A 4 4.92 -12.32 6.21
N ALA A 5 5.40 -11.63 7.25
CA ALA A 5 4.77 -10.39 7.73
C ALA A 5 4.80 -9.27 6.67
N ILE A 6 5.89 -9.20 5.88
CA ILE A 6 6.00 -8.25 4.76
C ILE A 6 4.94 -8.53 3.68
N LEU A 7 4.74 -9.81 3.35
CA LEU A 7 3.73 -10.23 2.38
C LEU A 7 2.31 -9.96 2.88
N GLU A 8 2.05 -10.24 4.16
CA GLU A 8 0.76 -9.97 4.81
C GLU A 8 0.43 -8.48 4.78
N MET A 9 1.38 -7.62 5.18
CA MET A 9 1.18 -6.17 5.13
C MET A 9 0.91 -5.66 3.72
N LYS A 10 1.62 -6.19 2.71
CA LYS A 10 1.33 -5.85 1.31
C LYS A 10 -0.11 -6.22 0.95
N ASN A 11 -0.57 -7.41 1.30
CA ASN A 11 -1.90 -7.88 0.97
C ASN A 11 -2.99 -7.05 1.67
N TYR A 12 -2.81 -6.71 2.94
CA TYR A 12 -3.73 -5.82 3.66
C TYR A 12 -3.85 -4.46 2.97
N VAL A 13 -2.73 -3.86 2.57
CA VAL A 13 -2.75 -2.57 1.85
C VAL A 13 -3.45 -2.68 0.50
N VAL A 14 -3.29 -3.80 -0.23
CA VAL A 14 -4.02 -4.05 -1.48
C VAL A 14 -5.52 -4.15 -1.26
N GLU A 15 -5.96 -4.91 -0.25
CA GLU A 15 -7.37 -5.06 0.11
C GLU A 15 -7.98 -3.72 0.54
N SER A 16 -7.31 -3.00 1.43
CA SER A 16 -7.73 -1.67 1.88
C SER A 16 -7.80 -0.65 0.73
N TYR A 17 -6.84 -0.67 -0.20
CA TYR A 17 -6.88 0.20 -1.37
C TYR A 17 -8.11 -0.10 -2.25
N ALA A 18 -8.35 -1.38 -2.54
CA ALA A 18 -9.51 -1.80 -3.33
C ALA A 18 -10.84 -1.37 -2.68
N MET A 19 -10.96 -1.54 -1.37
CA MET A 19 -12.16 -1.15 -0.62
C MET A 19 -12.36 0.37 -0.58
N LEU A 20 -11.32 1.15 -0.28
CA LEU A 20 -11.42 2.60 -0.10
C LEU A 20 -11.70 3.35 -1.41
N PHE A 21 -11.16 2.86 -2.53
CA PHE A 21 -11.25 3.53 -3.83
C PHE A 21 -12.15 2.80 -4.83
N ASN A 22 -12.88 1.77 -4.37
CA ASN A 22 -13.86 1.02 -5.15
C ASN A 22 -13.31 0.51 -6.50
N CYS A 23 -12.09 -0.03 -6.48
CA CYS A 23 -11.46 -0.68 -7.63
C CYS A 23 -11.31 -2.18 -7.40
N ASN A 24 -11.04 -2.95 -8.46
CA ASN A 24 -10.85 -4.39 -8.30
C ASN A 24 -9.46 -4.72 -7.71
N LEU A 25 -9.32 -5.91 -7.12
CA LEU A 25 -8.06 -6.35 -6.48
C LEU A 25 -6.87 -6.38 -7.46
N GLY A 26 -7.09 -6.70 -8.73
CA GLY A 26 -6.01 -6.71 -9.73
C GLY A 26 -5.52 -5.30 -10.09
N GLU A 27 -6.40 -4.31 -10.08
CA GLU A 27 -6.04 -2.89 -10.22
C GLU A 27 -5.30 -2.40 -8.98
N ALA A 28 -5.83 -2.70 -7.79
CA ALA A 28 -5.20 -2.34 -6.53
C ALA A 28 -3.80 -2.95 -6.40
N GLU A 29 -3.62 -4.22 -6.76
CA GLU A 29 -2.30 -4.88 -6.73
C GLU A 29 -1.29 -4.19 -7.63
N LYS A 30 -1.70 -3.77 -8.85
CA LYS A 30 -0.83 -3.04 -9.78
C LYS A 30 -0.46 -1.67 -9.21
N ILE A 31 -1.43 -0.94 -8.66
CA ILE A 31 -1.22 0.40 -8.11
C ILE A 31 -0.29 0.34 -6.90
N VAL A 32 -0.63 -0.50 -5.91
CA VAL A 32 0.18 -0.69 -4.71
C VAL A 32 1.57 -1.21 -5.08
N GLY A 33 1.66 -2.18 -5.99
CA GLY A 33 2.90 -2.77 -6.48
C GLY A 33 3.89 -1.77 -7.11
N ASN A 34 3.37 -0.68 -7.68
CA ASN A 34 4.16 0.36 -8.35
C ASN A 34 4.42 1.60 -7.47
N SER A 35 3.89 1.64 -6.25
CA SER A 35 3.97 2.81 -5.37
C SER A 35 5.25 2.86 -4.53
N SER A 36 5.55 4.03 -3.98
CA SER A 36 6.65 4.24 -3.02
C SER A 36 6.52 3.40 -1.74
N PHE A 37 5.31 2.90 -1.43
CA PHE A 37 5.08 2.00 -0.31
C PHE A 37 5.89 0.71 -0.42
N ILE A 38 5.98 0.07 -1.59
CA ILE A 38 6.74 -1.19 -1.75
C ILE A 38 8.22 -1.01 -1.46
N LYS A 39 8.78 0.11 -1.91
CA LYS A 39 10.16 0.47 -1.57
C LYS A 39 10.32 0.63 -0.06
N THR A 40 9.43 1.40 0.56
CA THR A 40 9.45 1.65 2.01
C THR A 40 9.27 0.37 2.83
N LEU A 41 8.39 -0.54 2.40
CA LEU A 41 8.13 -1.83 3.03
C LEU A 41 9.36 -2.75 2.97
N ASN A 42 10.16 -2.69 1.91
CA ASN A 42 11.38 -3.48 1.81
C ASN A 42 12.56 -2.86 2.58
N GLU A 43 12.69 -1.53 2.56
CA GLU A 43 13.82 -0.82 3.18
C GLU A 43 13.63 -0.58 4.68
N ASN A 44 12.40 -0.28 5.11
CA ASN A 44 12.07 0.03 6.49
C ASN A 44 10.70 -0.55 6.90
N PRO A 45 10.60 -1.89 7.02
CA PRO A 45 9.34 -2.54 7.34
C PRO A 45 8.80 -2.19 8.74
N GLU A 46 9.67 -1.85 9.69
CA GLU A 46 9.24 -1.42 11.04
C GLU A 46 8.48 -0.10 10.99
N TYR A 47 8.95 0.86 10.19
CA TYR A 47 8.21 2.09 9.92
C TYR A 47 6.84 1.83 9.28
N VAL A 48 6.78 0.88 8.35
CA VAL A 48 5.51 0.53 7.69
C VAL A 48 4.51 -0.04 8.69
N MET A 49 4.94 -0.94 9.56
CA MET A 49 4.08 -1.60 10.54
C MET A 49 3.62 -0.68 11.69
N HIS A 50 4.16 0.54 11.81
CA HIS A 50 3.65 1.54 12.75
C HIS A 50 2.32 2.17 12.31
N TYR A 51 1.93 2.01 11.05
CA TYR A 51 0.69 2.51 10.49
C TYR A 51 -0.18 1.36 10.01
N ASP A 52 -1.49 1.57 10.01
CA ASP A 52 -2.44 0.63 9.44
C ASP A 52 -2.42 0.65 7.91
N ASP A 53 -3.09 -0.34 7.34
CA ASP A 53 -3.24 -0.53 5.91
C ASP A 53 -4.05 0.57 5.22
N GLU A 54 -5.05 1.15 5.90
CA GLU A 54 -5.83 2.29 5.41
C GLU A 54 -4.97 3.56 5.24
N TYR A 55 -4.08 3.86 6.19
CA TYR A 55 -3.12 4.97 6.09
C TYR A 55 -2.27 4.82 4.82
N TRP A 56 -1.73 3.62 4.60
CA TRP A 56 -0.90 3.35 3.43
C TRP A 56 -1.70 3.41 2.13
N ALA A 57 -2.92 2.87 2.10
CA ALA A 57 -3.79 2.97 0.94
C ALA A 57 -4.08 4.43 0.56
N ARG A 58 -4.38 5.30 1.55
CA ARG A 58 -4.59 6.74 1.32
C ARG A 58 -3.33 7.45 0.84
N ARG A 59 -2.18 7.12 1.43
CA ARG A 59 -0.89 7.68 1.02
C ARG A 59 -0.55 7.31 -0.43
N ILE A 60 -0.78 6.05 -0.81
CA ILE A 60 -0.60 5.58 -2.19
C ILE A 60 -1.55 6.32 -3.14
N ASN A 61 -2.82 6.48 -2.76
CA ASN A 61 -3.75 7.23 -3.59
C ASN A 61 -3.35 8.69 -3.77
N ASN A 62 -2.81 9.34 -2.73
CA ASN A 62 -2.28 10.69 -2.83
C ASN A 62 -1.02 10.76 -3.71
N GLU A 63 -0.19 9.72 -3.74
CA GLU A 63 0.95 9.63 -4.67
C GLU A 63 0.47 9.54 -6.13
N VAL A 64 -0.54 8.71 -6.39
CA VAL A 64 -1.06 8.43 -7.73
C VAL A 64 -1.91 9.60 -8.27
N ASN A 65 -2.78 10.16 -7.43
CA ASN A 65 -3.79 11.14 -7.82
C ASN A 65 -3.52 12.56 -7.29
N GLY A 66 -2.49 12.76 -6.45
CA GLY A 66 -2.13 14.06 -5.88
C GLY A 66 -1.37 14.99 -6.83
N TYR A 67 -1.13 14.59 -8.09
CA TYR A 67 -0.70 15.49 -9.17
C TYR A 67 -1.91 16.20 -9.83
N VAL A 68 -2.72 16.88 -9.03
CA VAL A 68 -3.70 17.84 -9.54
C VAL A 68 -3.30 19.22 -8.99
N HIS A 69 -2.66 20.01 -9.87
CA HIS A 69 -2.39 21.42 -9.67
C HIS A 69 -3.68 22.25 -9.68
#